data_AF-X1PRN8-F1
#
_entry.id   AF-X1PRN8-F1
#
_cell.length_a   1.000
_cell.length_b   1.000
_cell.length_c   1.000
_cell.angle_alpha   90.00
_cell.angle_beta   90.00
_cell.angle_gamma   90.00
#
_symmetry.space_group_name_H-M   'P 1'
#
loop_
_entity.id
_entity.type
_entity.pdbx_description
1 polymer ?
#
loop_
_entity_poly.entity_id
_entity_poly.type
_entity_poly.pdbx_seq_one_letter_code
_entity_poly.pdbx_strand_id
1 'polypeptide(L)'
;TSASGLSEALFEHQPSVLLLDEADKMHNDVYSVLLGLMESGEILETKSRRTRGIKLDTMLIAACNSTEKMPPEFLSRFALHVRFPAYSREEFIEVCQGFLTRAESCPEDMAALIGRYVYDYGIGDVRKARGVWQLMTEPTAEEVYRIIRLMLKYHPDGRRRARPTQESRLPGIE
;
A
#
# COMPACT_ATOMS: atom_id res chain seq x y z
N THR A 1 11.77 -12.76 -1.38
CA THR A 1 11.85 -14.14 -0.86
C THR A 1 12.23 -15.09 -1.97
N SER A 2 13.13 -16.05 -1.73
CA SER A 2 13.44 -17.11 -2.69
C SER A 2 12.45 -18.26 -2.55
N ALA A 3 12.22 -19.02 -3.63
CA ALA A 3 11.31 -20.17 -3.62
C ALA A 3 11.69 -21.19 -2.54
N SER A 4 12.99 -21.45 -2.34
CA SER A 4 13.48 -22.36 -1.30
C SER A 4 13.07 -21.93 0.11
N GLY A 5 13.14 -20.62 0.42
CA GLY A 5 12.78 -20.14 1.75
C GLY A 5 11.28 -20.19 2.02
N LEU A 6 10.46 -19.96 0.99
CA LEU A 6 9.01 -20.09 1.10
C LEU A 6 8.60 -21.55 1.30
N SER A 7 9.14 -22.48 0.49
CA SER A 7 8.84 -23.90 0.64
C SER A 7 9.19 -24.39 2.04
N GLU A 8 10.40 -24.11 2.52
CA GLU A 8 10.86 -24.53 3.86
C GLU A 8 9.93 -24.01 4.97
N ALA A 9 9.53 -22.73 4.90
CA ALA A 9 8.59 -22.16 5.86
C ALA A 9 7.22 -22.85 5.83
N LEU A 10 6.69 -23.16 4.64
CA LEU A 10 5.42 -23.87 4.48
C LEU A 10 5.50 -25.33 4.97
N PHE A 11 6.64 -25.99 4.78
CA PHE A 11 6.89 -27.34 5.32
C PHE A 11 6.95 -27.38 6.84
N GLU A 12 7.62 -26.40 7.44
CA GLU A 12 7.81 -26.32 8.89
C GLU A 12 6.53 -25.90 9.62
N HIS A 13 5.85 -24.87 9.11
CA HIS A 13 4.73 -24.25 9.82
C HIS A 13 3.37 -24.83 9.43
N GLN A 14 3.26 -25.42 8.24
CA GLN A 14 2.00 -25.97 7.70
C GLN A 14 0.79 -25.06 7.95
N PRO A 15 0.85 -23.79 7.53
CA PRO A 15 -0.15 -22.81 7.94
C PRO A 15 -1.50 -23.09 7.28
N SER A 16 -2.59 -22.88 8.02
CA SER A 16 -3.95 -22.88 7.47
C SER A 16 -4.27 -21.61 6.68
N VAL A 17 -3.54 -20.52 6.93
CA VAL A 17 -3.69 -19.23 6.23
C VAL A 17 -2.32 -18.68 5.84
N LEU A 18 -2.16 -18.31 4.57
CA LEU A 18 -0.97 -17.67 4.02
C LEU A 18 -1.33 -16.26 3.54
N LEU A 19 -0.72 -15.25 4.16
CA LEU A 19 -0.86 -13.85 3.77
C LEU A 19 0.34 -13.42 2.93
N LEU A 20 0.10 -12.91 1.72
CA LEU A 20 1.12 -12.37 0.84
C LEU A 20 0.90 -10.87 0.69
N ASP A 21 1.88 -10.07 1.10
CA ASP A 21 1.92 -8.64 0.80
C ASP A 21 2.88 -8.37 -0.36
N GLU A 22 2.63 -7.30 -1.11
CA GLU A 22 3.39 -6.92 -2.30
C GLU A 22 3.61 -8.10 -3.28
N ALA A 23 2.55 -8.88 -3.54
CA ALA A 23 2.64 -10.08 -4.35
C ALA A 23 3.21 -9.79 -5.76
N ASP A 24 3.02 -8.57 -6.29
CA ASP A 24 3.59 -8.11 -7.57
C ASP A 24 5.11 -7.91 -7.58
N LYS A 25 5.76 -7.94 -6.42
CA LYS A 25 7.23 -7.82 -6.25
C LYS A 25 7.91 -9.16 -6.05
N MET A 26 7.16 -10.26 -6.00
CA MET A 26 7.73 -11.59 -5.81
C MET A 26 8.59 -12.02 -7.00
N HIS A 27 9.56 -12.89 -6.72
CA HIS A 27 10.39 -13.50 -7.76
C HIS A 27 9.61 -14.59 -8.50
N ASN A 28 9.92 -14.81 -9.77
CA ASN A 28 9.17 -15.75 -10.61
C ASN A 28 9.17 -17.18 -10.07
N ASP A 29 10.28 -17.62 -9.49
CA ASP A 29 10.41 -18.96 -8.91
C ASP A 29 9.41 -19.21 -7.77
N VAL A 30 8.98 -18.16 -7.08
CA VAL A 30 8.01 -18.25 -5.97
C VAL A 30 6.61 -18.55 -6.51
N TYR A 31 6.23 -18.01 -7.67
CA TYR A 31 4.93 -18.31 -8.27
C TYR A 31 4.78 -19.80 -8.54
N SER A 32 5.80 -20.49 -9.04
CA SER A 32 5.75 -21.93 -9.31
C SER A 32 5.38 -22.77 -8.08
N VAL A 33 5.92 -22.40 -6.91
CA VAL A 33 5.60 -23.05 -5.63
C VAL A 33 4.15 -22.76 -5.22
N LEU A 34 3.73 -21.50 -5.32
CA LEU A 34 2.38 -21.07 -4.96
C LEU A 34 1.32 -21.69 -5.88
N LEU A 35 1.60 -21.82 -7.18
CA LEU A 35 0.70 -22.45 -8.14
C LEU A 35 0.42 -23.91 -7.75
N GLY A 36 1.44 -24.66 -7.33
CA GLY A 36 1.29 -26.02 -6.83
C GLY A 36 0.45 -26.08 -5.55
N LEU A 37 0.74 -25.20 -4.59
CA LEU A 37 -0.04 -25.08 -3.36
C LEU A 37 -1.51 -24.75 -3.63
N MET A 38 -1.80 -23.84 -4.56
CA MET A 38 -3.18 -23.42 -4.88
C MET A 38 -3.96 -24.47 -5.69
N GLU A 39 -3.28 -25.33 -6.45
CA GLU A 39 -3.95 -26.31 -7.31
C GLU A 39 -4.19 -27.65 -6.61
N SER A 40 -3.12 -28.27 -6.09
CA SER A 40 -3.20 -29.60 -5.46
C SER A 40 -3.11 -29.55 -3.94
N GLY A 41 -2.78 -28.40 -3.36
CA GLY A 41 -2.38 -28.30 -1.97
C GLY A 41 -0.99 -28.88 -1.72
N GLU A 42 -0.25 -29.29 -2.77
CA GLU A 42 1.01 -30.00 -2.61
C GLU A 42 2.20 -29.08 -2.79
N ILE A 43 3.13 -29.17 -1.84
CA ILE A 43 4.43 -28.53 -1.95
C ILE A 43 5.47 -29.64 -2.09
N LEU A 44 6.32 -29.50 -3.10
CA LEU A 44 7.42 -30.41 -3.38
C LEU A 44 8.74 -29.68 -3.13
N GLU A 45 9.50 -30.10 -2.12
CA GLU A 45 10.89 -29.66 -1.93
C GLU A 45 11.84 -30.76 -2.39
N THR A 46 12.72 -30.41 -3.34
CA THR A 46 13.79 -31.28 -3.81
C THR A 46 15.11 -30.75 -3.27
N LYS A 47 15.53 -31.20 -2.09
CA LYS A 47 16.89 -30.99 -1.56
C LYS A 47 17.70 -32.26 -1.80
N SER A 48 18.82 -32.12 -2.53
CA SER A 48 19.95 -33.07 -2.60
C SER A 48 19.60 -34.53 -2.29
N ARG A 49 18.91 -35.19 -3.25
CA ARG A 49 18.52 -36.63 -3.28
C ARG A 49 17.29 -37.05 -2.45
N ARG A 50 16.53 -36.14 -1.84
CA ARG A 50 15.22 -36.48 -1.25
C ARG A 50 14.14 -35.50 -1.73
N THR A 51 13.09 -36.06 -2.33
CA THR A 51 11.85 -35.35 -2.63
C THR A 51 10.94 -35.48 -1.42
N ARG A 52 10.61 -34.37 -0.77
CA ARG A 52 9.58 -34.32 0.27
C ARG A 52 8.35 -33.67 -0.35
N GLY A 53 7.21 -34.34 -0.21
CA GLY A 53 5.91 -33.81 -0.59
C GLY A 53 5.01 -33.78 0.65
N ILE A 54 4.39 -32.64 0.91
CA ILE A 54 3.30 -32.54 1.89
C ILE A 54 2.07 -31.98 1.19
N LYS A 55 0.90 -32.38 1.69
CA LYS A 55 -0.38 -31.80 1.30
C LYS A 55 -0.84 -30.88 2.42
N LEU A 56 -1.14 -29.64 2.05
CA LEU A 56 -1.57 -28.56 2.91
C LEU A 56 -2.94 -28.07 2.45
N ASP A 57 -3.81 -27.80 3.42
CA ASP A 57 -5.04 -27.06 3.19
C ASP A 57 -4.83 -25.63 3.69
N THR A 58 -4.35 -24.76 2.80
CA THR A 58 -3.95 -23.40 3.13
C THR A 58 -4.79 -22.40 2.34
N MET A 59 -5.51 -21.54 3.06
CA MET A 59 -6.17 -20.37 2.48
C MET A 59 -5.13 -19.30 2.14
N LEU A 60 -5.03 -18.94 0.85
CA LEU A 60 -4.09 -17.93 0.38
C LEU A 60 -4.80 -16.59 0.16
N ILE A 61 -4.31 -15.55 0.84
CA ILE A 61 -4.78 -14.17 0.69
C ILE A 61 -3.60 -13.33 0.23
N ALA A 62 -3.72 -12.68 -0.93
CA ALA A 62 -2.65 -11.87 -1.51
C ALA A 62 -3.10 -10.42 -1.71
N ALA A 63 -2.23 -9.49 -1.36
CA ALA A 63 -2.33 -8.08 -1.67
C ALA A 63 -1.25 -7.71 -2.70
N CYS A 64 -1.61 -6.91 -3.70
CA CYS A 64 -0.69 -6.40 -4.70
C CYS A 64 -1.04 -4.97 -5.07
N ASN A 65 -0.03 -4.21 -5.51
CA ASN A 65 -0.24 -2.84 -5.98
C ASN A 65 -0.65 -2.79 -7.46
N SER A 66 -0.19 -3.76 -8.26
CA SER A 66 -0.53 -3.88 -9.68
C SER A 66 -0.50 -5.33 -10.12
N THR A 67 -1.50 -5.73 -10.89
CA THR A 67 -1.59 -7.08 -11.46
C THR A 67 -0.81 -7.22 -12.78
N GLU A 68 -0.26 -6.13 -13.33
CA GLU A 68 0.35 -6.12 -14.67
C GLU A 68 1.57 -7.04 -14.82
N LYS A 69 2.32 -7.22 -13.73
CA LYS A 69 3.55 -8.04 -13.72
C LYS A 69 3.30 -9.48 -13.30
N MET A 70 2.05 -9.83 -12.98
CA MET A 70 1.71 -11.13 -12.44
C MET A 70 1.33 -12.10 -13.56
N PRO A 71 1.77 -13.37 -13.51
CA PRO A 71 1.37 -14.37 -14.50
C PRO A 71 -0.15 -14.58 -14.49
N PRO A 72 -0.82 -14.66 -15.66
CA PRO A 72 -2.26 -14.88 -15.74
C PRO A 72 -2.68 -16.23 -15.12
N GLU A 73 -1.80 -17.23 -15.12
CA GLU A 73 -2.03 -18.54 -14.52
C GLU A 73 -2.14 -18.46 -12.99
N PHE A 74 -1.45 -17.51 -12.38
CA PHE A 74 -1.53 -17.23 -10.95
C PHE A 74 -2.83 -16.52 -10.61
N LEU A 75 -3.17 -15.48 -11.39
CA LEU A 75 -4.40 -14.71 -11.18
C LEU A 75 -5.66 -15.57 -11.37
N SER A 76 -5.66 -16.49 -12.33
CA SER A 76 -6.78 -17.39 -12.62
C SER A 76 -7.09 -18.36 -11.47
N ARG A 77 -6.12 -18.64 -10.59
CA ARG A 77 -6.32 -19.52 -9.42
C ARG A 77 -6.98 -18.81 -8.23
N PHE A 78 -7.08 -17.49 -8.24
CA PHE A 78 -7.81 -16.77 -7.20
C PHE A 78 -9.30 -16.79 -7.49
N ALA A 79 -10.08 -17.20 -6.50
CA ALA A 79 -11.53 -17.19 -6.58
C ALA A 79 -12.13 -15.76 -6.51
N LEU A 80 -11.43 -14.82 -5.86
CA LEU A 80 -11.91 -13.46 -5.63
C LEU A 80 -10.83 -12.43 -5.95
N HIS A 81 -11.17 -11.50 -6.85
CA HIS A 81 -10.33 -10.33 -7.17
C HIS A 81 -10.97 -9.07 -6.60
N VAL A 82 -10.53 -8.65 -5.42
CA VAL A 82 -10.99 -7.40 -4.81
C VAL A 82 -10.12 -6.25 -5.33
N ARG A 83 -10.74 -5.28 -6.01
CA ARG A 83 -10.05 -4.06 -6.46
C ARG A 83 -10.55 -2.87 -5.66
N PHE A 84 -9.64 -2.23 -4.93
CA PHE A 84 -9.93 -0.99 -4.23
C PHE A 84 -9.69 0.20 -5.17
N PRO A 85 -10.73 1.00 -5.51
CA PRO A 85 -10.53 2.21 -6.29
C PRO A 85 -9.79 3.26 -5.47
N ALA A 86 -9.18 4.23 -6.15
CA ALA A 86 -8.62 5.39 -5.48
C ALA A 86 -9.75 6.20 -4.81
N TYR A 87 -9.48 6.71 -3.61
CA TYR A 87 -10.44 7.53 -2.87
C TYR A 87 -10.84 8.77 -3.68
N SER A 88 -12.13 9.11 -3.63
CA SER A 88 -12.57 10.46 -3.97
C SER A 88 -11.99 11.48 -2.99
N ARG A 89 -12.04 12.76 -3.34
CA ARG A 89 -11.55 13.84 -2.48
C ARG A 89 -12.23 13.82 -1.11
N GLU A 90 -13.54 13.62 -1.09
CA GLU A 90 -14.37 13.60 0.12
C GLU A 90 -14.02 12.39 0.99
N GLU A 91 -14.01 11.18 0.41
CA GLU A 91 -13.61 9.95 1.12
C GLU A 91 -12.18 10.06 1.67
N PHE A 92 -11.25 10.65 0.92
CA PHE A 92 -9.88 10.83 1.38
C PHE A 92 -9.80 11.72 2.62
N ILE A 93 -10.57 12.83 2.64
CA ILE A 93 -10.62 13.75 3.77
C ILE A 93 -11.24 13.04 4.98
N GLU A 94 -12.33 12.29 4.80
CA GLU A 94 -12.97 11.52 5.87
C GLU A 94 -12.04 10.45 6.45
N VAL A 95 -11.33 9.71 5.59
CA VAL A 95 -10.34 8.72 6.02
C VAL A 95 -9.21 9.38 6.78
N CYS A 96 -8.71 10.53 6.31
CA CYS A 96 -7.67 11.29 7.01
C CYS A 96 -8.15 11.80 8.37
N GLN A 97 -9.37 12.33 8.47
CA GLN A 97 -9.99 12.74 9.73
C GLN A 97 -10.07 11.55 10.69
N GLY A 98 -10.72 10.46 10.28
CA GLY A 98 -10.89 9.28 11.11
C GLY A 98 -9.58 8.62 11.51
N PHE A 99 -8.57 8.65 10.64
CA PHE A 99 -7.24 8.10 10.93
C PHE A 99 -6.44 8.99 11.89
N LEU A 100 -6.33 10.30 11.62
CA LEU A 100 -5.54 11.23 12.43
C LEU A 100 -6.14 11.43 13.83
N THR A 101 -7.45 11.50 13.94
CA THR A 101 -8.13 11.64 15.23
C THR A 101 -7.96 10.38 16.09
N ARG A 102 -8.05 9.17 15.50
CA ARG A 102 -7.86 7.92 16.25
C ARG A 102 -6.40 7.60 16.55
N ALA A 103 -5.50 7.79 15.58
CA ALA A 103 -4.11 7.38 15.70
C ALA A 103 -3.25 8.39 16.45
N GLU A 104 -3.53 9.69 16.31
CA GLU A 104 -2.63 10.76 16.77
C GLU A 104 -3.36 11.80 17.64
N SER A 105 -4.62 11.55 18.04
CA SER A 105 -5.45 12.45 18.85
C SER A 105 -5.56 13.88 18.29
N CYS A 106 -5.54 14.00 16.96
CA CYS A 106 -5.66 15.27 16.26
C CYS A 106 -7.12 15.80 16.31
N PRO A 107 -7.35 17.10 16.56
CA PRO A 107 -8.66 17.71 16.41
C PRO A 107 -9.22 17.52 14.99
N GLU A 108 -10.51 17.23 14.89
CA GLU A 108 -11.16 16.95 13.60
C GLU A 108 -10.99 18.09 12.59
N ASP A 109 -11.06 19.34 13.05
CA ASP A 109 -10.86 20.53 12.22
C ASP A 109 -9.47 20.57 11.55
N MET A 110 -8.44 20.20 12.31
CA MET A 110 -7.06 20.18 11.84
C MET A 110 -6.82 18.99 10.91
N ALA A 111 -7.37 17.83 11.25
CA ALA A 111 -7.28 16.64 10.41
C ALA A 111 -7.98 16.86 9.05
N ALA A 112 -9.13 17.54 9.04
CA ALA A 112 -9.84 17.95 7.84
C ALA A 112 -9.01 18.92 6.99
N LEU A 113 -8.35 19.88 7.63
CA LEU A 113 -7.50 20.86 6.95
C LEU A 113 -6.27 20.20 6.31
N ILE A 114 -5.60 19.31 7.04
CA ILE A 114 -4.45 18.53 6.55
C ILE A 114 -4.89 17.65 5.38
N GLY A 115 -6.00 16.90 5.52
CA GLY A 115 -6.52 16.03 4.45
C GLY A 115 -6.82 16.80 3.16
N ARG A 116 -7.48 17.96 3.27
CA ARG A 116 -7.76 18.85 2.12
C ARG A 116 -6.47 19.27 1.42
N TYR A 117 -5.52 19.81 2.15
CA TYR A 117 -4.29 20.29 1.53
C TYR A 117 -3.41 19.16 0.97
N VAL A 118 -3.30 18.03 1.65
CA VAL A 118 -2.51 16.89 1.15
C VAL A 118 -3.07 16.38 -0.18
N TYR A 119 -4.41 16.33 -0.30
CA TYR A 119 -5.08 15.97 -1.54
C TYR A 119 -4.93 17.04 -2.62
N ASP A 120 -5.24 18.30 -2.30
CA ASP A 120 -5.25 19.42 -3.25
C ASP A 120 -3.84 19.69 -3.84
N TYR A 121 -2.79 19.53 -3.03
CA TYR A 121 -1.39 19.66 -3.49
C TYR A 121 -0.80 18.34 -4.04
N GLY A 122 -1.55 17.24 -4.03
CA GLY A 122 -1.11 15.95 -4.56
C GLY A 122 0.15 15.38 -3.89
N ILE A 123 0.35 15.66 -2.60
CA ILE A 123 1.60 15.36 -1.86
C ILE A 123 1.69 13.86 -1.51
N GLY A 124 0.58 13.13 -1.57
CA GLY A 124 0.54 11.68 -1.42
C GLY A 124 -0.68 11.19 -0.65
N ASP A 125 -0.49 10.08 0.07
CA ASP A 125 -1.59 9.33 0.71
C ASP A 125 -1.77 9.71 2.19
N VAL A 126 -2.68 9.00 2.88
CA VAL A 126 -2.94 9.12 4.34
C VAL A 126 -1.66 9.06 5.17
N ARG A 127 -0.65 8.30 4.75
CA ARG A 127 0.67 8.24 5.39
C ARG A 127 1.37 9.59 5.41
N LYS A 128 1.23 10.38 4.35
CA LYS A 128 1.82 11.72 4.25
C LYS A 128 1.07 12.70 5.13
N ALA A 129 -0.26 12.60 5.19
CA ALA A 129 -1.09 13.38 6.13
C ALA A 129 -0.67 13.14 7.59
N ARG A 130 -0.39 11.88 7.96
CA ARG A 130 0.21 11.55 9.26
C ARG A 130 1.55 12.23 9.47
N GLY A 131 2.43 12.18 8.47
CA GLY A 131 3.73 12.85 8.52
C GLY A 131 3.62 14.37 8.68
N VAL A 132 2.60 15.01 8.09
CA VAL A 132 2.34 16.44 8.30
C VAL A 132 2.07 16.69 9.77
N TRP A 133 1.12 15.96 10.36
CA TRP A 133 0.76 16.10 11.77
C TRP A 133 1.96 15.88 12.71
N GLN A 134 2.76 14.83 12.47
CA GLN A 134 3.94 14.52 13.30
C GLN A 134 5.06 15.58 13.21
N LEU A 135 5.09 16.37 12.14
CA LEU A 135 6.07 17.45 11.96
C LEU A 135 5.55 18.80 12.48
N MET A 136 4.28 18.89 12.87
CA MET A 136 3.71 20.11 13.43
C MET A 136 4.13 20.26 14.90
N THR A 137 4.53 21.47 15.26
CA THR A 137 4.84 21.81 16.65
C THR A 137 3.58 22.21 17.42
N GLU A 138 2.65 22.86 16.72
CA GLU A 138 1.40 23.37 17.29
C GLU A 138 0.24 23.09 16.30
N PRO A 139 -0.99 22.82 16.80
CA PRO A 139 -2.15 22.56 15.97
C PRO A 139 -2.73 23.86 15.40
N THR A 140 -1.94 24.60 14.61
CA THR A 140 -2.35 25.85 13.97
C THR A 140 -2.34 25.72 12.44
N ALA A 141 -3.24 26.44 11.78
CA ALA A 141 -3.35 26.42 10.31
C ALA A 141 -2.07 26.93 9.62
N GLU A 142 -1.36 27.87 10.25
CA GLU A 142 -0.08 28.39 9.75
C GLU A 142 1.00 27.30 9.73
N GLU A 143 1.05 26.48 10.78
CA GLU A 143 1.99 25.38 10.88
C GLU A 143 1.70 24.30 9.83
N VAL A 144 0.42 23.98 9.59
CA VAL A 144 -0.01 23.11 8.48
C VAL A 144 0.56 23.64 7.17
N TYR A 145 0.34 24.92 6.86
CA TYR A 145 0.85 25.54 5.63
C TYR A 145 2.39 25.52 5.55
N ARG A 146 3.09 25.80 6.66
CA ARG A 146 4.56 25.75 6.74
C ARG A 146 5.09 24.36 6.39
N ILE A 147 4.51 23.31 6.99
CA ILE A 147 4.93 21.93 6.76
C ILE A 147 4.59 21.47 5.34
N ILE A 148 3.40 21.81 4.82
CA ILE A 148 3.04 21.54 3.42
C ILE A 148 4.04 22.19 2.46
N ARG A 149 4.38 23.46 2.68
CA ARG A 149 5.34 24.19 1.85
C ARG A 149 6.73 23.56 1.92
N LEU A 150 7.14 23.09 3.11
CA LEU A 150 8.37 22.34 3.31
C LEU A 150 8.34 21.04 2.51
N MET A 151 7.25 20.26 2.61
CA MET A 151 7.10 19.01 1.89
C MET A 151 7.11 19.20 0.37
N LEU A 152 6.50 20.28 -0.14
CA LEU A 152 6.55 20.63 -1.56
C LEU A 152 7.96 21.02 -2.01
N LYS A 153 8.67 21.83 -1.21
CA LYS A 153 10.03 22.28 -1.54
C LYS A 153 11.04 21.12 -1.58
N TYR A 154 10.90 20.15 -0.68
CA TYR A 154 11.81 19.01 -0.56
C TYR A 154 11.22 17.71 -1.12
N HIS A 155 10.14 17.79 -1.92
CA HIS A 155 9.55 16.61 -2.53
C HIS A 155 10.53 15.99 -3.54
N PRO A 156 10.94 14.71 -3.41
CA PRO A 156 11.94 14.10 -4.28
C PRO A 156 11.51 14.04 -5.76
N ASP A 157 10.20 14.10 -6.05
CA ASP A 157 9.65 14.14 -7.43
C ASP A 157 9.59 15.53 -8.08
N GLY A 158 10.30 16.53 -7.56
CA GLY A 158 10.38 17.90 -8.12
C GLY A 158 10.88 18.01 -9.58
N ARG A 159 11.11 16.89 -10.30
CA ARG A 159 11.39 16.88 -11.74
C ARG A 159 10.31 16.22 -12.61
N ARG A 160 9.30 15.55 -12.06
CA ARG A 160 8.30 14.82 -12.87
C ARG A 160 6.91 14.81 -12.25
N ARG A 161 6.24 15.97 -12.20
CA ARG A 161 4.76 16.09 -12.28
C ARG A 161 4.37 17.58 -12.25
N ALA A 162 4.77 18.31 -13.30
CA ALA A 162 3.96 19.45 -13.71
C ALA A 162 2.74 18.89 -14.45
N ARG A 163 1.62 18.68 -13.74
CA ARG A 163 0.32 18.78 -14.39
C ARG A 163 -0.04 20.26 -14.35
N PRO A 164 -0.21 20.94 -15.49
CA PRO A 164 -0.72 22.30 -15.47
C PRO A 164 -2.20 22.23 -15.14
N THR A 165 -2.57 22.53 -13.90
CA THR A 165 -3.96 22.83 -13.57
C THR A 165 -4.08 24.34 -13.46
N GLN A 166 -4.92 24.87 -14.34
CA GLN A 166 -5.25 26.26 -14.65
C GLN A 166 -4.94 27.31 -13.58
N GLU A 167 -4.32 28.39 -14.06
CA GLU A 167 -4.33 29.72 -13.45
C GLU A 167 -5.75 30.09 -12.97
N SER A 168 -5.88 30.37 -11.68
CA SER A 168 -6.96 31.21 -11.16
C SER A 168 -6.41 32.05 -10.01
N ARG A 169 -5.90 33.21 -10.45
CA ARG A 169 -5.76 34.51 -9.78
C ARG A 169 -6.09 34.55 -8.28
N LEU A 170 -5.09 34.94 -7.50
CA LEU A 170 -5.24 35.57 -6.19
C LEU A 170 -6.19 36.78 -6.31
N PRO A 171 -7.28 36.88 -5.53
CA PRO A 171 -7.96 38.15 -5.34
C PRO A 171 -7.08 39.04 -4.44
N GLY A 172 -6.91 40.27 -4.90
CA GLY A 172 -6.02 41.26 -4.33
C GLY A 172 -6.33 41.63 -2.89
N ILE A 173 -5.24 42.01 -2.23
CA ILE A 173 -5.20 42.88 -1.07
C ILE A 173 -5.61 44.27 -1.58
N GLU A 174 -6.69 44.83 -1.04
CA GLU A 174 -6.85 46.28 -0.85
C GLU A 174 -6.57 46.60 0.62
#